data_AF-A0A0Q7IHS5-F1
#
_entry.id   AF-A0A0Q7IHS5-F1
#
_cell.length_a   1.000
_cell.length_b   1.000
_cell.length_c   1.000
_cell.angle_alpha   90.00
_cell.angle_beta   90.00
_cell.angle_gamma   90.00
#
_symmetry.space_group_name_H-M   'P 1'
#
loop_
_entity.id
_entity.type
_entity.pdbx_description
1 polymer ?
#
loop_
_entity_poly.entity_id
_entity_poly.type
_entity_poly.pdbx_seq_one_letter_code
_entity_poly.pdbx_strand_id
1 'polypeptide(L)' 'MSTSAATHDSDDRRRRSTRRVLVIAALVIVGVLLAANAHLVYVAFSSQPDCVTHLKGEGEHGTYRAAKSAC' A
#
# COMPACT_ATOMS: atom_id res chain seq x y z
N MET A 1 35.04 -37.61 -19.98
CA MET A 1 34.84 -36.22 -20.45
C MET A 1 33.33 -35.99 -20.64
N SER A 2 32.56 -35.82 -19.55
CA SER A 2 31.07 -35.69 -19.62
C SER A 2 30.43 -34.91 -18.46
N THR A 3 31.19 -34.20 -17.62
CA THR A 3 30.63 -33.53 -16.41
C THR A 3 30.04 -32.14 -16.67
N SER A 4 30.30 -31.51 -17.82
CA SER A 4 29.88 -30.12 -18.09
C SER A 4 28.40 -29.94 -18.44
N ALA A 5 27.70 -30.98 -18.93
CA ALA A 5 26.31 -30.85 -19.34
C ALA A 5 25.31 -30.90 -18.16
N ALA A 6 25.62 -31.69 -17.12
CA ALA A 6 24.75 -31.87 -15.95
C ALA A 6 24.79 -30.66 -14.98
N THR A 7 25.93 -29.96 -14.91
CA THR A 7 26.10 -28.76 -14.07
C THR A 7 25.36 -27.56 -14.66
N HIS A 8 25.37 -27.39 -15.99
CA HIS A 8 24.67 -26.29 -16.66
C HIS A 8 23.13 -26.37 -16.50
N ASP A 9 22.52 -27.55 -16.65
CA ASP A 9 21.06 -27.71 -16.48
C ASP A 9 20.60 -27.41 -15.04
N SER A 10 21.40 -27.81 -14.06
CA SER A 10 21.12 -27.59 -12.63
C SER A 10 21.14 -26.10 -12.28
N ASP A 11 22.12 -25.35 -12.80
CA ASP A 11 22.23 -23.91 -12.61
C ASP A 11 21.09 -23.14 -13.30
N ASP A 12 20.70 -23.54 -14.52
CA ASP A 12 19.58 -22.95 -15.23
C ASP A 12 18.23 -23.23 -14.55
N ARG A 13 18.05 -24.44 -14.02
CA ARG A 13 16.87 -24.80 -13.24
C ARG A 13 16.82 -24.03 -11.92
N ARG A 14 17.96 -23.86 -11.24
CA ARG A 14 18.07 -23.07 -10.00
C ARG A 14 17.80 -21.59 -10.25
N ARG A 15 18.40 -20.99 -11.29
CA ARG A 15 18.13 -19.59 -11.70
C ARG A 15 16.66 -19.37 -12.04
N ARG A 16 16.03 -20.28 -12.80
CA ARG A 16 14.59 -20.20 -13.12
C ARG A 16 13.72 -20.31 -11.86
N SER A 17 14.06 -21.22 -10.95
CA SER A 17 13.36 -21.38 -9.67
C SER A 17 13.47 -20.12 -8.81
N THR A 18 14.68 -19.59 -8.60
CA THR A 18 14.89 -18.35 -7.84
C THR A 18 14.16 -17.17 -8.48
N ARG A 19 14.20 -17.03 -9.81
CA ARG A 19 13.45 -15.98 -10.50
C ARG A 19 11.94 -16.10 -10.27
N ARG A 20 11.38 -17.31 -10.31
CA ARG A 20 9.96 -17.54 -10.01
C ARG A 20 9.63 -17.16 -8.58
N VAL A 21 10.46 -17.56 -7.61
CA VAL A 21 10.27 -17.20 -6.19
C VAL A 21 10.31 -15.69 -6.01
N LEU A 22 11.25 -14.98 -6.63
CA LEU A 22 11.34 -13.52 -6.56
C LEU A 22 10.12 -12.84 -7.20
N VAL A 23 9.63 -13.35 -8.33
CA VAL A 23 8.42 -12.82 -8.97
C VAL A 23 7.20 -13.01 -8.07
N ILE A 24 7.03 -14.19 -7.47
CA ILE A 24 5.94 -14.46 -6.54
C ILE A 24 6.03 -13.54 -5.32
N ALA A 25 7.22 -13.40 -4.72
CA ALA A 25 7.45 -12.50 -3.60
C ALA A 25 7.09 -11.04 -3.96
N ALA A 26 7.51 -10.56 -5.13
CA ALA A 26 7.18 -9.22 -5.60
C ALA A 26 5.66 -9.03 -5.78
N LEU A 27 4.96 -10.00 -6.37
CA LEU A 27 3.50 -9.96 -6.52
C LEU A 27 2.78 -9.93 -5.17
N VAL A 28 3.25 -10.71 -4.19
CA VAL A 28 2.69 -10.70 -2.83
C VAL A 28 2.88 -9.33 -2.19
N ILE A 29 4.09 -8.76 -2.25
CA ILE A 29 4.38 -7.44 -1.69
C ILE A 29 3.48 -6.36 -2.32
N VAL A 30 3.39 -6.34 -3.65
CA VAL A 30 2.52 -5.40 -4.38
C VAL A 30 1.06 -5.60 -3.99
N GLY A 31 0.59 -6.84 -3.91
CA GLY A 31 -0.77 -7.17 -3.50
C GLY A 31 -1.10 -6.67 -2.09
N VAL A 32 -0.20 -6.85 -1.13
CA VAL A 32 -0.34 -6.36 0.24
C VAL A 32 -0.42 -4.84 0.28
N LEU A 33 0.48 -4.16 -0.45
CA LEU A 33 0.47 -2.69 -0.51
C LEU A 33 -0.83 -2.17 -1.11
N LEU A 34 -1.31 -2.78 -2.21
CA LEU A 34 -2.59 -2.39 -2.82
C LEU A 34 -3.77 -2.61 -1.85
N ALA A 35 -3.82 -3.76 -1.18
CA ALA A 35 -4.86 -4.07 -0.21
C ALA A 35 -4.86 -3.08 0.97
N ALA A 36 -3.68 -2.74 1.51
CA ALA A 36 -3.54 -1.78 2.59
C ALA A 36 -4.03 -0.38 2.18
N ASN A 37 -3.64 0.10 0.99
CA ASN A 37 -4.11 1.40 0.49
C ASN A 37 -5.61 1.41 0.19
N ALA A 38 -6.15 0.34 -0.40
CA ALA A 38 -7.59 0.19 -0.63
C ALA A 38 -8.37 0.19 0.69
N HIS A 39 -7.83 -0.42 1.74
CA HIS A 39 -8.42 -0.39 3.08
C HIS A 39 -8.49 1.02 3.65
N LEU A 40 -7.42 1.83 3.51
CA LEU A 40 -7.44 3.23 3.96
C LEU A 40 -8.51 4.06 3.26
N VAL A 41 -8.65 3.89 1.93
CA VAL A 41 -9.71 4.54 1.16
C VAL A 41 -11.09 4.11 1.64
N TYR A 42 -11.31 2.81 1.85
CA TYR A 42 -12.57 2.29 2.37
C TYR A 42 -12.90 2.89 3.73
N VAL A 43 -11.94 2.91 4.67
CA VAL A 43 -12.13 3.48 6.01
C VAL A 43 -12.52 4.95 5.91
N ALA A 44 -11.80 5.74 5.10
CA ALA A 44 -12.07 7.17 4.93
C ALA A 44 -13.52 7.47 4.52
N PHE A 45 -14.13 6.62 3.68
CA PHE A 45 -15.54 6.78 3.28
C PHE A 45 -16.53 6.12 4.23
N SER A 46 -16.17 4.99 4.85
CA SER A 46 -17.06 4.24 5.75
C SER A 46 -17.23 4.91 7.11
N SER A 47 -16.24 5.72 7.53
CA SER A 47 -16.16 6.24 8.89
C SER A 47 -17.23 7.25 9.26
N GLN A 48 -18.19 7.59 8.37
CA GLN A 48 -19.20 8.64 8.58
C GLN A 48 -18.58 9.80 9.37
N PRO A 49 -17.69 10.61 8.76
CA PRO A 49 -17.23 11.81 9.44
C PRO A 49 -18.46 12.69 9.57
N ASP A 50 -19.23 12.50 10.65
CA ASP A 50 -20.42 13.27 10.92
C ASP A 50 -19.96 14.72 10.80
N CYS A 51 -20.48 15.39 9.77
CA CYS A 51 -20.35 16.83 9.65
C CYS A 51 -21.25 17.40 10.73
N VAL A 52 -20.84 17.23 11.99
CA VAL A 52 -21.47 17.86 13.13
C VAL A 52 -21.47 19.35 12.85
N THR A 53 -22.59 20.00 13.11
CA THR A 53 -22.78 21.43 12.89
C THR A 53 -21.85 22.20 13.83
N HIS A 54 -20.57 22.30 13.49
CA HIS A 54 -19.64 23.19 14.16
C HIS A 54 -20.19 24.60 13.94
N LEU A 55 -20.66 25.24 15.01
CA LEU A 55 -21.00 26.65 15.01
C LEU A 55 -19.78 27.42 14.49
N LYS A 56 -19.83 27.84 13.23
CA LYS A 56 -18.90 28.80 12.63
C LYS A 56 -19.15 30.16 13.29
N GLY A 57 -18.76 30.31 14.55
CA GLY A 57 -18.70 31.61 15.21
C GLY A 57 -17.54 32.41 14.61
N GLU A 58 -17.77 33.69 14.30
CA GLU A 58 -16.70 34.66 14.00
C GLU A 58 -15.75 34.75 15.19
N GLY A 59 -14.60 34.07 15.06
CA GLY A 59 -13.50 34.25 15.99
C GLY A 59 -12.98 35.67 15.80
N GLU A 60 -12.93 36.44 16.88
CA GLU A 60 -12.47 37.81 16.89
C GLU A 60 -11.04 37.92 16.32
N HIS A 61 -10.74 39.03 15.65
CA HIS A 61 -9.45 39.26 14.99
C HIS A 61 -8.28 39.00 15.95
N GLY A 62 -7.46 38.00 15.65
CA GLY A 62 -6.30 37.61 16.47
C GLY A 62 -6.49 36.36 17.34
N THR A 63 -7.66 35.71 17.30
CA THR A 63 -7.91 34.45 18.04
C THR A 63 -7.69 33.21 17.18
N TYR A 64 -7.17 32.14 17.79
CA TYR A 64 -7.05 30.84 17.14
C TYR A 64 -8.44 30.30 16.81
N ARG A 65 -8.69 30.01 15.53
CA ARG A 65 -9.92 29.40 15.05
C ARG A 65 -9.66 27.98 14.57
N ALA A 66 -10.62 27.09 14.77
CA ALA A 66 -10.60 25.77 14.15
C ALA A 66 -10.45 25.90 12.62
N ALA A 67 -9.59 25.07 12.03
CA ALA A 67 -9.48 24.95 10.59
C ALA A 67 -10.85 24.59 10.00
N LYS A 68 -11.14 25.09 8.80
CA LYS A 68 -12.37 24.76 8.08
C LYS A 68 -12.45 23.25 7.92
N SER A 69 -13.48 22.64 8.50
CA SER A 69 -13.79 21.23 8.26
C SER A 69 -13.99 21.01 6.76
N ALA A 70 -13.72 19.80 6.28
CA ALA A 70 -13.94 19.46 4.86
C ALA A 70 -15.44 19.51 4.44
N CYS A 71 -16.31 19.80 5.42
CA CYS A 71 -17.65 20.37 5.31
C CYS A 71 -17.66 21.79 5.99
#